data_AF-A0A2D4FRI4-F1
#
_entry.id   AF-A0A2D4FRI4-F1
#
_cell.length_a   1.000
_cell.length_b   1.000
_cell.length_c   1.000
_cell.angle_alpha   90.00
_cell.angle_beta   90.00
_cell.angle_gamma   90.00
#
_symmetry.space_group_name_H-M   'P 1'
#
loop_
_entity.id
_entity.type
_entity.pdbx_description
1 polymer ?
#
loop_
_entity_poly.entity_id
_entity_poly.type
_entity_poly.pdbx_seq_one_letter_code
_entity_poly.pdbx_strand_id
1 'polypeptide(L)'
;MVNDCISAMKPDSVVRVGGAGNKIIQLVEGKASAYVFASPGCKKWDTCAPEAILHAVGGKLTDIHGNFFHYNKEVKHMNSGGVLATLKNHDYYANRVPEAVKEALVP
;
A
#
# COMPACT_ATOMS: atom_id res chain seq x y z
N MET A 1 -14.69 1.59 1.30
CA MET A 1 -13.49 0.72 1.34
C MET A 1 -12.22 1.46 1.75
N VAL A 2 -11.68 2.40 0.94
CA VAL A 2 -10.44 3.13 1.28
C VAL A 2 -10.54 3.85 2.64
N ASN A 3 -11.59 4.66 2.83
CA ASN A 3 -11.76 5.39 4.09
C ASN A 3 -11.98 4.45 5.28
N ASP A 4 -12.73 3.36 5.12
CA ASP A 4 -12.96 2.38 6.19
C ASP A 4 -11.66 1.69 6.62
N CYS A 5 -10.83 1.31 5.64
CA CYS A 5 -9.51 0.74 5.87
C CYS A 5 -8.59 1.74 6.58
N ILE A 6 -8.57 3.00 6.15
CA ILE A 6 -7.79 4.06 6.82
C ILE A 6 -8.27 4.25 8.26
N SER A 7 -9.58 4.33 8.52
CA SER A 7 -10.13 4.49 9.86
C SER A 7 -9.74 3.34 10.80
N ALA A 8 -9.68 2.11 10.29
CA ALA A 8 -9.26 0.94 11.07
C ALA A 8 -7.78 1.01 11.53
N MET A 9 -6.95 1.82 10.86
CA MET A 9 -5.56 2.08 11.27
C MET A 9 -5.45 2.97 12.51
N LYS A 10 -6.56 3.60 12.96
CA LYS A 10 -6.60 4.60 14.04
C LYS A 10 -5.60 5.76 13.82
N PRO A 11 -5.67 6.47 12.69
CA PRO A 11 -4.71 7.51 12.37
C PRO A 11 -4.91 8.75 13.24
N ASP A 12 -3.82 9.36 13.70
CA ASP A 12 -3.85 10.70 14.30
C ASP A 12 -4.14 11.77 13.25
N SER A 13 -3.66 11.57 12.01
CA SER A 13 -3.90 12.45 10.87
C SER A 13 -3.95 11.68 9.57
N VAL A 14 -4.68 12.22 8.58
CA VAL A 14 -4.81 11.64 7.24
C VAL A 14 -4.40 12.68 6.20
N VAL A 15 -3.36 12.38 5.43
CA VAL A 15 -2.86 13.23 4.34
C VAL A 15 -3.37 12.69 3.00
N ARG A 16 -4.05 13.53 2.22
CA ARG A 16 -4.58 13.17 0.89
C ARG A 16 -3.75 13.82 -0.20
N VAL A 17 -2.99 13.02 -0.94
CA VAL A 17 -2.10 13.48 -2.03
C VAL A 17 -2.13 12.55 -3.24
N GLY A 18 -1.91 13.13 -4.43
CA GLY A 18 -1.76 12.42 -5.69
C GLY A 18 -0.37 11.77 -5.87
N GLY A 19 -0.31 10.77 -6.75
CA GLY A 19 0.93 10.08 -7.17
C GLY A 19 1.36 8.93 -6.25
N ALA A 20 1.59 7.73 -6.81
CA ALA A 20 2.08 6.59 -6.06
C ALA A 20 3.54 6.81 -5.58
N GLY A 21 4.41 7.25 -6.48
CA GLY A 21 5.80 7.61 -6.15
C GLY A 21 5.90 8.70 -5.07
N ASN A 22 5.11 9.77 -5.18
CA ASN A 22 5.06 10.83 -4.16
C ASN A 22 4.68 10.29 -2.77
N LYS A 23 3.70 9.38 -2.71
CA LYS A 23 3.31 8.75 -1.44
C LYS A 23 4.43 7.90 -0.85
N ILE A 24 5.22 7.21 -1.66
CA ILE A 24 6.41 6.50 -1.15
C ILE A 24 7.51 7.46 -0.69
N ILE A 25 7.75 8.56 -1.40
CA ILE A 25 8.70 9.60 -0.94
C ILE A 25 8.30 10.12 0.44
N GLN A 26 7.01 10.37 0.68
CA GLN A 26 6.54 10.78 2.01
C GLN A 26 6.80 9.75 3.10
N LEU A 27 6.76 8.45 2.79
CA LEU A 27 7.16 7.40 3.75
C LEU A 27 8.66 7.46 4.03
N VAL A 28 9.48 7.56 2.99
CA VAL A 28 10.95 7.58 3.09
C VAL A 28 11.44 8.82 3.85
N GLU A 29 10.80 9.97 3.63
CA GLU A 29 11.12 11.24 4.30
C GLU A 29 10.51 11.35 5.71
N GLY A 30 9.77 10.34 6.18
CA GLY A 30 9.13 10.36 7.50
C GLY A 30 7.96 11.34 7.65
N LYS A 31 7.39 11.80 6.53
CA LYS A 31 6.22 12.68 6.48
C LYS A 31 4.90 11.92 6.66
N ALA A 32 4.91 10.61 6.39
CA ALA A 32 3.80 9.71 6.62
C ALA A 32 4.31 8.36 7.15
N SER A 33 3.49 7.67 7.95
CA SER A 33 3.86 6.37 8.54
C SER A 33 3.39 5.18 7.70
N ALA A 34 2.26 5.34 6.98
CA ALA A 34 1.69 4.32 6.13
C ALA A 34 1.00 4.94 4.91
N TYR A 35 1.11 4.28 3.77
CA TYR A 35 0.32 4.50 2.57
C TYR A 35 -0.69 3.37 2.45
N VAL A 36 -1.98 3.70 2.58
CA VAL A 36 -3.09 2.75 2.50
C VAL A 36 -3.96 3.07 1.29
N PHE A 37 -4.11 2.12 0.37
CA PHE A 37 -4.97 2.21 -0.81
C PHE A 37 -5.78 0.93 -1.00
N ALA A 38 -6.89 0.81 -0.26
CA ALA A 38 -7.82 -0.30 -0.37
C ALA A 38 -8.82 -0.10 -1.53
N SER A 39 -8.31 -0.12 -2.76
CA SER A 39 -9.09 0.00 -4.00
C SER A 39 -8.33 -0.62 -5.17
N PRO A 40 -9.01 -1.25 -6.14
CA PRO A 40 -8.38 -1.57 -7.42
C PRO A 40 -8.19 -0.25 -8.18
N GLY A 41 -6.96 0.05 -8.60
CA GLY A 41 -6.71 1.29 -9.35
C GLY A 41 -5.26 1.47 -9.77
N CYS A 42 -4.33 1.19 -8.86
CA CYS A 42 -2.90 1.16 -9.19
C CYS A 42 -2.59 -0.06 -10.07
N LYS A 43 -1.61 0.12 -10.95
CA LYS A 43 -1.06 -0.94 -11.79
C LYS A 43 0.40 -1.17 -11.44
N LYS A 44 0.99 -2.21 -12.03
CA LYS A 44 2.38 -2.61 -11.79
C LYS A 44 3.39 -1.47 -12.01
N TRP A 45 3.17 -0.61 -13.00
CA TRP A 45 4.03 0.55 -13.22
C TRP A 45 3.95 1.64 -12.14
N ASP A 46 2.84 1.71 -11.40
CA ASP A 46 2.69 2.65 -10.28
C ASP A 46 3.47 2.20 -9.04
N THR A 47 3.69 0.88 -8.88
CA THR A 47 4.31 0.31 -7.68
C THR A 47 5.74 -0.18 -7.90
N CYS A 48 6.14 -0.62 -9.10
CA CYS A 48 7.43 -1.26 -9.33
C CYS A 48 8.64 -0.42 -8.91
N ALA A 49 8.77 0.80 -9.43
CA ALA A 49 9.91 1.66 -9.10
C ALA A 49 9.83 2.19 -7.65
N PRO A 50 8.66 2.66 -7.14
CA PRO A 50 8.57 3.10 -5.76
C PRO A 50 8.81 2.00 -4.72
N GLU A 51 8.34 0.77 -4.97
CA GLU A 51 8.61 -0.40 -4.11
C GLU A 51 10.11 -0.67 -3.99
N ALA A 52 10.85 -0.65 -5.09
CA ALA A 52 12.29 -0.87 -5.07
C ALA A 52 13.03 0.15 -4.19
N ILE A 53 12.64 1.42 -4.26
CA ILE A 53 13.18 2.49 -3.40
C ILE A 53 12.83 2.24 -1.94
N LEU A 54 11.56 1.92 -1.64
CA LEU A 54 11.12 1.67 -0.27
C LEU A 54 11.83 0.47 0.35
N HIS A 55 11.98 -0.62 -0.40
CA HIS A 55 12.68 -1.83 0.02
C HIS A 55 14.17 -1.56 0.27
N ALA A 56 14.82 -0.74 -0.55
CA ALA A 56 16.22 -0.38 -0.37
C ALA A 56 16.50 0.33 0.97
N VAL A 57 15.50 0.97 1.56
CA VAL A 57 15.59 1.61 2.89
C VAL A 57 14.89 0.81 4.00
N GLY A 58 14.59 -0.47 3.75
CA GLY A 58 14.05 -1.40 4.74
C GLY A 58 12.53 -1.36 4.95
N GLY A 59 11.80 -0.60 4.13
CA GLY A 59 10.33 -0.61 4.15
C GLY A 59 9.74 -1.82 3.44
N LYS A 60 8.41 -1.92 3.45
CA LYS A 60 7.64 -2.98 2.77
C LYS A 60 6.49 -2.37 1.96
N LEU A 61 6.22 -2.93 0.79
CA LEU A 61 5.06 -2.64 -0.03
C LEU A 61 4.39 -3.96 -0.46
N THR A 62 3.11 -4.11 -0.16
CA THR A 62 2.31 -5.31 -0.45
C THR A 62 0.93 -4.90 -0.98
N ASP A 63 0.11 -5.87 -1.35
CA ASP A 63 -1.34 -5.66 -1.37
C ASP A 63 -1.91 -5.56 0.07
N ILE A 64 -3.23 -5.36 0.20
CA ILE A 64 -3.89 -5.28 1.51
C ILE A 64 -3.95 -6.61 2.28
N HIS A 65 -3.62 -7.74 1.64
CA HIS A 65 -3.54 -9.07 2.25
C HIS A 65 -2.13 -9.40 2.74
N GLY A 66 -1.13 -8.59 2.37
CA GLY A 66 0.28 -8.84 2.69
C GLY A 66 1.03 -9.63 1.60
N ASN A 67 0.42 -9.84 0.43
CA ASN A 67 1.11 -10.48 -0.69
C ASN A 67 2.05 -9.49 -1.39
N PHE A 68 3.24 -9.96 -1.75
CA PHE A 68 4.18 -9.18 -2.56
C PHE A 68 3.75 -9.14 -4.02
N PHE A 69 4.05 -8.03 -4.69
CA PHE A 69 3.76 -7.89 -6.11
C PHE A 69 4.78 -8.66 -6.97
N HIS A 70 4.28 -9.22 -8.06
CA HIS A 70 5.11 -9.76 -9.13
C HIS A 70 5.11 -8.81 -10.32
N TYR A 71 6.26 -8.70 -10.97
CA TYR A 71 6.51 -7.77 -12.09
C TYR A 71 7.00 -8.47 -13.36
N ASN A 72 6.83 -9.80 -13.46
CA ASN A 72 7.20 -10.51 -14.68
C ASN A 72 6.28 -10.13 -15.86
N LYS A 73 6.70 -10.44 -17.08
CA LYS A 73 6.03 -10.04 -18.31
C LYS A 73 4.55 -10.45 -18.40
N GLU A 74 4.18 -11.58 -17.82
CA GLU A 74 2.86 -12.21 -17.99
C GLU A 74 1.88 -11.87 -16.85
N VAL A 75 2.28 -11.05 -15.88
CA VAL A 75 1.39 -10.68 -14.76
C VAL A 75 0.25 -9.79 -15.22
N LYS A 76 -0.91 -9.92 -14.55
CA LYS A 76 -1.97 -8.93 -14.67
C LYS A 76 -1.44 -7.55 -14.24
N HIS A 77 -1.64 -6.55 -15.10
CA HIS A 77 -1.16 -5.20 -14.81
C HIS A 77 -1.88 -4.56 -13.61
N MET A 78 -3.13 -4.91 -13.34
CA MET A 78 -3.88 -4.36 -12.21
C MET A 78 -3.35 -4.88 -10.87
N ASN A 79 -3.26 -4.00 -9.87
CA ASN A 79 -3.10 -4.36 -8.47
C ASN A 79 -4.50 -4.42 -7.84
N SER A 80 -5.20 -5.53 -8.07
CA SER A 80 -6.60 -5.73 -7.67
C SER A 80 -6.78 -5.83 -6.15
N GLY A 81 -5.77 -6.34 -5.44
CA GLY A 81 -5.70 -6.36 -3.98
C GLY A 81 -5.39 -5.00 -3.32
N GLY A 82 -5.41 -3.88 -4.05
CA GLY A 82 -5.02 -2.57 -3.50
C GLY A 82 -3.51 -2.49 -3.20
N VAL A 83 -3.10 -1.53 -2.35
CA VAL A 83 -1.70 -1.30 -1.96
C VAL A 83 -1.62 -0.93 -0.48
N LEU A 84 -0.68 -1.53 0.24
CA LEU A 84 -0.27 -1.16 1.59
C LEU A 84 1.25 -0.99 1.60
N ALA A 85 1.75 0.20 1.97
CA ALA A 85 3.18 0.45 2.06
C ALA A 85 3.55 1.18 3.35
N THR A 86 4.68 0.81 3.95
CA THR A 86 5.14 1.34 5.24
C THR A 86 6.66 1.32 5.30
N LEU A 87 7.28 2.35 5.88
CA LEU A 87 8.71 2.32 6.18
C LEU A 87 9.02 1.46 7.42
N LYS A 88 8.14 1.49 8.43
CA LYS A 88 8.27 0.74 9.69
C LYS A 88 6.92 0.17 10.11
N ASN A 89 6.93 -0.80 11.02
CA ASN A 89 5.72 -1.36 11.65
C ASN A 89 4.69 -1.92 10.66
N HIS A 90 5.12 -2.55 9.57
CA HIS A 90 4.20 -3.07 8.55
C HIS A 90 3.09 -3.96 9.13
N ASP A 91 3.45 -4.89 10.02
CA ASP A 91 2.54 -5.84 10.63
C ASP A 91 1.45 -5.15 11.49
N TYR A 92 1.75 -3.98 12.07
CA TYR A 92 0.76 -3.18 12.79
C TYR A 92 -0.38 -2.76 11.87
N TYR A 93 -0.06 -2.29 10.67
CA TYR A 93 -1.04 -1.81 9.70
C TYR A 93 -1.72 -2.97 8.98
N ALA A 94 -0.97 -4.00 8.59
CA ALA A 94 -1.51 -5.19 7.93
C ALA A 94 -2.55 -5.91 8.81
N ASN A 95 -2.30 -6.06 10.11
CA ASN A 95 -3.24 -6.69 11.05
C ASN A 95 -4.49 -5.84 11.36
N ARG A 96 -4.55 -4.59 10.90
CA ARG A 96 -5.70 -3.70 11.06
C ARG A 96 -6.55 -3.57 9.81
N VAL A 97 -6.16 -4.18 8.70
CA VAL A 97 -7.00 -4.25 7.49
C VAL A 97 -8.28 -5.03 7.84
N PRO A 98 -9.48 -4.42 7.74
CA PRO A 98 -10.73 -5.10 8.07
C PRO A 98 -10.99 -6.29 7.15
N GLU A 99 -11.60 -7.35 7.69
CA GLU A 99 -11.89 -8.56 6.90
C GLU A 99 -12.82 -8.27 5.71
N ALA A 100 -13.84 -7.42 5.90
CA ALA A 100 -14.71 -6.98 4.81
C ALA A 100 -13.96 -6.26 3.66
N VAL A 101 -12.83 -5.60 3.96
CA VAL A 101 -11.98 -4.99 2.92
C VAL A 101 -11.18 -6.07 2.19
N LYS A 102 -10.71 -7.10 2.89
CA LYS A 102 -10.01 -8.25 2.31
C LYS A 102 -10.91 -9.04 1.38
N GLU A 103 -12.11 -9.37 1.82
CA GLU A 103 -13.11 -10.11 1.04
C GLU A 103 -13.49 -9.38 -0.26
N ALA A 104 -13.55 -8.04 -0.22
CA ALA A 104 -13.91 -7.22 -1.37
C ALA A 104 -12.76 -6.95 -2.36
N LEU A 105 -11.50 -7.21 -2.00
CA LEU A 105 -10.32 -6.95 -2.84
C LEU A 105 -9.57 -8.24 -3.14
N VAL A 106 -9.99 -8.99 -4.16
CA VAL A 106 -9.36 -10.27 -4.51
C VAL A 106 -8.11 -10.03 -5.39
N PRO A 107 -6.90 -10.52 -5.01
CA PRO A 107 -5.66 -10.35 -5.77
C PRO A 107 -5.69 -10.92 -7.19
#